data_AF-A0A423WXF9-F1
#
_entry.id   AF-A0A423WXF9-F1
#
_cell.length_a   1.000
_cell.length_b   1.000
_cell.length_c   1.000
_cell.angle_alpha   90.00
_cell.angle_beta   90.00
_cell.angle_gamma   90.00
#
_symmetry.space_group_name_H-M   'P 1'
#
loop_
_entity.id
_entity.type
_entity.pdbx_description
1 polymer ?
#
loop_
_entity_poly.entity_id
_entity_poly.type
_entity_poly.pdbx_seq_one_letter_code
_entity_poly.pdbx_strand_id
1 'polypeptide(L)'
;MEPTKRYSAPTSACVDLAYAYLDIERDEDAQQEKWQAEVAAWQRRRDRGRARAQPRDDPKPKKPLRTSLRAFAAASPYDESSIRKHLKSLKEDGKPNLSDRPAGRPRLLLDWEDEIIVKDILERGAIPVSKSEVVEAANRARALRGQSAVGKHWFERWMAIHPELNPEPDTELDTTQTAVGSTAPGVSPPVSVSPQRLRIGGTSTALTQPPILPISQYRRPQQAAPRHREKMAPLKITLDGVKIAVTAQSLHGDTFAPFGEVIQNPRPDVHPSQFDDAGPLPLHAVPANQGSAIKFQHVTKMVNRYGQAPSGKPGSAVMNMFVCAARRLQTQPSRSHGTVSSSRVFEVKILERHPYTSQTFSPLSTTGSRDMNSKEGYLVIVAPRLERPSLPSSIPGPSNVGLGQDKPDLTQLKAFIATTDQAVTYGAGTWHAPMVALGPEGSTVSFIVTQFTNGVGNEDCEEVVLESPNGDGHVLIELPQSSNARASRRAQVDSNL
;
A
#
# COMPACT_ATOMS: atom_id res chain seq x y z
N MET A 1 12.07 1.54 -38.72
CA MET A 1 12.03 2.03 -37.32
C MET A 1 11.49 0.88 -36.47
N GLU A 2 12.37 0.25 -35.69
CA GLU A 2 11.96 -0.76 -34.71
C GLU A 2 11.16 -0.09 -33.58
N PRO A 3 10.10 -0.73 -33.06
CA PRO A 3 9.41 -0.24 -31.88
C PRO A 3 10.32 -0.49 -30.66
N THR A 4 10.66 0.61 -29.99
CA THR A 4 11.35 0.61 -28.70
C THR A 4 10.59 -0.26 -27.70
N LYS A 5 11.28 -1.29 -27.19
CA LYS A 5 10.81 -2.22 -26.16
C LYS A 5 10.34 -1.43 -24.93
N ARG A 6 9.02 -1.33 -24.76
CA ARG A 6 8.39 -0.86 -23.53
C ARG A 6 8.72 -1.84 -22.41
N TYR A 7 9.46 -1.39 -21.40
CA TYR A 7 9.65 -2.11 -20.14
C TYR A 7 8.37 -1.96 -19.28
N SER A 8 7.32 -2.71 -19.62
CA SER A 8 6.21 -2.99 -18.70
C SER A 8 6.43 -4.35 -18.04
N ALA A 9 6.20 -4.45 -16.73
CA ALA A 9 6.51 -5.58 -15.84
C ALA A 9 6.34 -6.98 -16.50
N PRO A 10 7.44 -7.71 -16.79
CA PRO A 10 7.41 -8.91 -17.62
C PRO A 10 7.16 -10.23 -16.85
N THR A 11 7.01 -10.21 -15.52
CA THR A 11 7.05 -11.45 -14.74
C THR A 11 5.73 -12.23 -14.74
N SER A 12 4.56 -11.56 -14.75
CA SER A 12 3.26 -12.26 -14.68
C SER A 12 2.96 -13.06 -15.95
N ALA A 13 3.12 -12.45 -17.13
CA ALA A 13 2.79 -13.11 -18.40
C ALA A 13 3.74 -14.27 -18.76
N CYS A 14 5.03 -14.19 -18.37
CA CYS A 14 5.96 -15.31 -18.48
C CYS A 14 5.55 -16.51 -17.60
N VAL A 15 5.00 -16.23 -16.42
CA VAL A 15 4.50 -17.26 -15.49
C VAL A 15 3.24 -17.91 -16.06
N ASP A 16 2.32 -17.12 -16.60
CA ASP A 16 1.10 -17.63 -17.24
C ASP A 16 1.42 -18.56 -18.42
N LEU A 17 2.42 -18.20 -19.24
CA LEU A 17 2.91 -19.05 -20.32
C LEU A 17 3.57 -20.34 -19.82
N ALA A 18 4.24 -20.31 -18.66
CA ALA A 18 4.82 -21.51 -18.08
C ALA A 18 3.74 -22.48 -17.56
N TYR A 19 2.66 -21.97 -16.95
CA TYR A 19 1.50 -22.78 -16.58
C TYR A 19 0.79 -23.36 -17.80
N ALA A 20 0.55 -22.54 -18.82
CA ALA A 20 -0.08 -22.99 -20.07
C ALA A 20 0.73 -24.12 -20.74
N TYR A 21 2.07 -24.03 -20.73
CA TYR A 21 2.92 -25.09 -21.26
C TYR A 21 2.89 -26.37 -20.41
N LEU A 22 2.75 -26.28 -19.09
CA LEU A 22 2.58 -27.46 -18.21
C LEU A 22 1.26 -28.19 -18.50
N ASP A 23 0.18 -27.45 -18.75
CA ASP A 23 -1.09 -28.06 -19.09
C ASP A 23 -1.00 -28.80 -20.44
N ILE A 24 -0.31 -28.22 -21.44
CA ILE A 24 -0.03 -28.88 -22.71
C ILE A 24 0.81 -30.15 -22.50
N GLU A 25 1.88 -30.11 -21.70
CA GLU A 25 2.69 -31.30 -21.42
C GLU A 25 1.86 -32.42 -20.75
N ARG A 26 0.97 -32.06 -19.81
CA ARG A 26 0.09 -33.03 -19.13
C ARG A 26 -0.88 -33.68 -20.11
N ASP A 27 -1.48 -32.89 -21.00
CA ASP A 27 -2.41 -33.41 -22.01
C ASP A 27 -1.67 -34.29 -23.04
N GLU A 28 -0.47 -33.91 -23.46
CA GLU A 28 0.37 -34.71 -24.37
C GLU A 28 0.86 -36.01 -23.72
N ASP A 29 1.16 -36.01 -22.42
CA ASP A 29 1.51 -37.22 -21.67
C ASP A 29 0.33 -38.19 -21.60
N ALA A 30 -0.88 -37.69 -21.35
CA ALA A 30 -2.10 -38.50 -21.39
C ALA A 30 -2.38 -39.07 -22.79
N GLN A 31 -2.16 -38.29 -23.86
CA GLN A 31 -2.26 -38.78 -25.24
C GLN A 31 -1.22 -39.84 -25.56
N GLN A 32 0.01 -39.67 -25.06
CA GLN A 32 1.10 -40.63 -25.26
C GLN A 32 0.79 -41.97 -24.56
N GLU A 33 0.25 -41.94 -23.34
CA GLU A 33 -0.18 -43.14 -22.62
C GLU A 33 -1.28 -43.89 -23.37
N LYS A 34 -2.30 -43.17 -23.84
CA LYS A 34 -3.37 -43.74 -24.67
C LYS A 34 -2.83 -44.39 -25.95
N TRP A 35 -1.92 -43.72 -26.64
CA TRP A 35 -1.28 -44.26 -27.84
C TRP A 35 -0.48 -45.54 -27.54
N GLN A 36 0.26 -45.59 -26.42
CA GLN A 36 0.98 -46.80 -26.02
C GLN A 36 0.02 -47.97 -25.77
N ALA A 37 -1.11 -47.72 -25.11
CA ALA A 37 -2.15 -48.73 -24.90
C ALA A 37 -2.74 -49.24 -26.24
N GLU A 38 -3.00 -48.33 -27.19
CA GLU A 38 -3.47 -48.68 -28.53
C GLU A 38 -2.45 -49.52 -29.31
N VAL A 39 -1.17 -49.17 -29.25
CA VAL A 39 -0.07 -49.93 -29.88
C VAL A 39 0.03 -51.32 -29.26
N ALA A 40 -0.03 -51.45 -27.94
CA ALA A 40 -0.01 -52.75 -27.27
C ALA A 40 -1.23 -53.62 -27.67
N ALA A 41 -2.41 -53.01 -27.78
CA ALA A 41 -3.61 -53.72 -28.25
C ALA A 41 -3.48 -54.15 -29.72
N TRP A 42 -2.93 -53.29 -30.57
CA TRP A 42 -2.65 -53.60 -31.98
C TRP A 42 -1.64 -54.75 -32.12
N GLN A 43 -0.55 -54.75 -31.35
CA GLN A 43 0.42 -55.85 -31.33
C GLN A 43 -0.24 -57.19 -30.96
N ARG A 44 -1.05 -57.21 -29.89
CA ARG A 44 -1.81 -58.41 -29.50
C ARG A 44 -2.76 -58.91 -30.58
N ARG A 45 -3.41 -58.03 -31.34
CA ARG A 45 -4.28 -58.43 -32.47
C ARG A 45 -3.47 -59.05 -33.60
N ARG A 46 -2.37 -58.41 -33.98
CA ARG A 46 -1.46 -58.87 -35.03
C ARG A 46 -0.88 -60.25 -34.72
N ASP A 47 -0.39 -60.46 -33.50
CA ASP A 47 0.26 -61.71 -33.10
C ASP A 47 -0.75 -62.87 -33.01
N ARG A 48 -2.00 -62.60 -32.57
CA ARG A 48 -3.11 -63.56 -32.65
C ARG A 48 -3.50 -63.91 -34.10
N GLY A 49 -3.50 -62.94 -35.00
CA GLY A 49 -3.75 -63.18 -36.43
C GLY A 49 -2.70 -64.09 -37.06
N ARG A 50 -1.42 -63.88 -36.74
CA ARG A 50 -0.33 -64.79 -37.16
C ARG A 50 -0.52 -66.21 -36.61
N ALA A 51 -0.82 -66.34 -35.31
CA ALA A 51 -1.03 -67.64 -34.67
C ALA A 51 -2.20 -68.44 -35.30
N ARG A 52 -3.18 -67.75 -35.89
CA ARG A 52 -4.34 -68.35 -36.57
C ARG A 52 -4.18 -68.49 -38.08
N ALA A 53 -2.99 -68.21 -38.63
CA ALA A 53 -2.74 -68.15 -40.08
C ALA A 53 -3.73 -67.23 -40.86
N GLN A 54 -4.27 -66.21 -40.18
CA GLN A 54 -5.15 -65.19 -40.76
C GLN A 54 -4.59 -63.79 -40.44
N PRO A 55 -3.61 -63.31 -41.24
CA PRO A 55 -3.06 -61.98 -41.06
C PRO A 55 -4.15 -60.92 -41.26
N ARG A 56 -4.20 -59.92 -40.38
CA ARG A 56 -5.03 -58.71 -40.56
C ARG A 56 -4.12 -57.54 -40.90
N ASP A 57 -4.45 -56.82 -41.98
CA ASP A 57 -3.80 -55.56 -42.38
C ASP A 57 -4.34 -54.36 -41.58
N ASP A 58 -4.33 -54.46 -40.25
CA ASP A 58 -4.66 -53.33 -39.39
C ASP A 58 -3.49 -52.33 -39.43
N PRO A 59 -3.69 -51.06 -39.80
CA PRO A 59 -2.62 -50.06 -39.80
C PRO A 59 -2.14 -49.79 -38.36
N LYS A 60 -0.83 -49.59 -38.20
CA LYS A 60 -0.24 -49.25 -36.89
C LYS A 60 -0.75 -47.88 -36.42
N PRO A 61 -1.14 -47.73 -35.14
CA PRO A 61 -1.53 -46.43 -34.58
C PRO A 61 -0.44 -45.37 -34.75
N LYS A 62 -0.82 -44.18 -35.23
CA LYS A 62 0.11 -43.05 -35.44
C LYS A 62 0.49 -42.41 -34.12
N LYS A 63 1.78 -42.13 -33.93
CA LYS A 63 2.29 -41.50 -32.71
C LYS A 63 1.81 -40.04 -32.62
N PRO A 64 1.33 -39.58 -31.45
CA PRO A 64 0.96 -38.17 -31.27
C PRO A 64 2.19 -37.26 -31.40
N LEU A 65 1.96 -36.06 -31.95
CA LEU A 65 2.97 -35.01 -32.02
C LEU A 65 3.11 -34.33 -30.66
N ARG A 66 4.32 -33.86 -30.36
CA ARG A 66 4.60 -33.12 -29.14
C ARG A 66 5.08 -31.72 -29.43
N THR A 67 4.60 -30.77 -28.64
CA THR A 67 4.94 -29.36 -28.73
C THR A 67 6.23 -29.13 -27.95
N SER A 68 7.30 -28.73 -28.65
CA SER A 68 8.53 -28.36 -27.96
C SER A 68 8.40 -26.97 -27.31
N LEU A 69 9.05 -26.75 -26.17
CA LEU A 69 9.08 -25.45 -25.51
C LEU A 69 9.59 -24.34 -26.43
N ARG A 70 10.55 -24.67 -27.31
CA ARG A 70 11.05 -23.75 -28.35
C ARG A 70 9.97 -23.33 -29.34
N ALA A 71 9.17 -24.29 -29.83
CA ALA A 71 8.06 -24.01 -30.75
C ALA A 71 6.94 -23.22 -30.06
N PHE A 72 6.64 -23.56 -28.81
CA PHE A 72 5.69 -22.82 -27.99
C PHE A 72 6.14 -21.37 -27.73
N ALA A 73 7.39 -21.18 -27.35
CA ALA A 73 7.97 -19.86 -27.10
C ALA A 73 8.01 -19.00 -28.37
N ALA A 74 8.26 -19.60 -29.54
CA ALA A 74 8.27 -18.89 -30.82
C ALA A 74 6.91 -18.27 -31.20
N ALA A 75 5.80 -18.77 -30.63
CA ALA A 75 4.47 -18.19 -30.78
C ALA A 75 4.15 -17.11 -29.74
N SER A 76 5.11 -16.77 -28.86
CA SER A 76 4.94 -15.82 -27.77
C SER A 76 5.92 -14.64 -27.89
N PRO A 77 5.64 -13.50 -27.24
CA PRO A 77 6.57 -12.36 -27.21
C PRO A 77 7.78 -12.58 -26.28
N TYR A 78 7.92 -13.75 -25.66
CA TYR A 78 8.96 -14.07 -24.69
C TYR A 78 9.92 -15.13 -25.21
N ASP A 79 11.18 -15.05 -24.81
CA ASP A 79 12.18 -16.04 -25.19
C ASP A 79 12.02 -17.34 -24.37
N GLU A 80 12.44 -18.45 -24.97
CA GLU A 80 12.38 -19.77 -24.35
C GLU A 80 13.03 -19.83 -22.97
N SER A 81 14.13 -19.10 -22.75
CA SER A 81 14.87 -19.15 -21.48
C SER A 81 14.12 -18.45 -20.34
N SER A 82 13.31 -17.44 -20.65
CA SER A 82 12.45 -16.76 -19.69
C SER A 82 11.32 -17.67 -19.20
N ILE A 83 10.64 -18.37 -20.11
CA ILE A 83 9.58 -19.32 -19.76
C ILE A 83 10.17 -20.54 -19.03
N ARG A 84 11.31 -21.07 -19.51
CA ARG A 84 11.98 -22.25 -18.95
C ARG A 84 12.34 -22.11 -17.47
N LYS A 85 12.74 -20.92 -17.02
CA LYS A 85 13.09 -20.67 -15.61
C LYS A 85 11.92 -20.86 -14.68
N HIS A 86 10.74 -20.35 -15.06
CA HIS A 86 9.51 -20.53 -14.30
C HIS A 86 9.04 -21.99 -14.37
N LEU A 87 9.07 -22.61 -15.56
CA LEU A 87 8.71 -24.01 -15.77
C LEU A 87 9.53 -24.96 -14.88
N LYS A 88 10.84 -24.72 -14.76
CA LYS A 88 11.72 -25.54 -13.91
C LYS A 88 11.31 -25.46 -12.43
N SER A 89 11.14 -24.25 -11.90
CA SER A 89 10.76 -24.06 -10.48
C SER A 89 9.34 -24.55 -10.20
N LEU A 90 8.41 -24.44 -11.16
CA LEU A 90 7.07 -25.04 -11.03
C LEU A 90 7.13 -26.57 -10.88
N LYS A 91 8.01 -27.24 -11.63
CA LYS A 91 8.20 -28.69 -11.54
C LYS A 91 8.94 -29.15 -10.28
N GLU A 92 9.90 -28.35 -9.81
CA GLU A 92 10.73 -28.69 -8.64
C GLU A 92 10.06 -28.28 -7.31
N ASP A 93 9.51 -27.06 -7.24
CA ASP A 93 9.07 -26.41 -6.00
C ASP A 93 7.55 -26.18 -5.94
N GLY A 94 6.80 -26.48 -7.01
CA GLY A 94 5.36 -26.23 -7.10
C GLY A 94 4.97 -24.75 -7.18
N LYS A 95 5.93 -23.85 -7.39
CA LYS A 95 5.72 -22.39 -7.46
C LYS A 95 6.60 -21.75 -8.54
N PRO A 96 6.18 -20.63 -9.14
CA PRO A 96 6.97 -19.96 -10.17
C PRO A 96 8.20 -19.27 -9.59
N ASN A 97 9.27 -19.21 -10.38
CA ASN A 97 10.52 -18.51 -10.04
C ASN A 97 10.35 -16.98 -10.12
N LEU A 98 9.62 -16.41 -9.18
CA LEU A 98 9.42 -14.96 -9.06
C LEU A 98 10.64 -14.35 -8.36
N SER A 99 11.17 -13.27 -8.96
CA SER A 99 12.19 -12.43 -8.33
C SER A 99 11.51 -11.22 -7.71
N ASP A 100 11.71 -11.00 -6.40
CA ASP A 100 11.29 -9.78 -5.70
C ASP A 100 12.07 -8.54 -6.14
N ARG A 101 13.13 -8.72 -6.94
CA ARG A 101 13.91 -7.62 -7.52
C ARG A 101 13.31 -7.20 -8.86
N PRO A 102 13.07 -5.91 -9.10
CA PRO A 102 12.59 -5.42 -10.39
C PRO A 102 13.54 -5.84 -11.52
N ALA A 103 12.96 -6.20 -12.67
CA ALA A 103 13.73 -6.65 -13.83
C ALA A 103 14.70 -5.55 -14.30
N GLY A 104 15.99 -5.89 -14.39
CA GLY A 104 17.05 -4.98 -14.85
C GLY A 104 18.27 -4.96 -13.94
N ARG A 105 19.33 -4.25 -14.36
CA ARG A 105 20.47 -3.95 -13.49
C ARG A 105 19.95 -3.08 -12.33
N PRO A 106 20.31 -3.35 -11.06
CA PRO A 106 19.85 -2.54 -9.93
C PRO A 106 20.03 -1.05 -10.20
N ARG A 107 19.00 -0.25 -9.88
CA ARG A 107 19.10 1.21 -9.95
C ARG A 107 20.31 1.64 -9.11
N LEU A 108 21.17 2.46 -9.70
CA LEU A 108 22.37 2.95 -9.00
C LEU A 108 22.00 3.99 -7.93
N LEU A 109 20.84 4.64 -8.08
CA LEU A 109 20.25 5.51 -7.09
C LEU A 109 19.14 4.76 -6.34
N LEU A 110 18.97 5.08 -5.05
CA LEU A 110 17.78 4.74 -4.30
C LEU A 110 16.61 5.59 -4.80
N ASP A 111 15.38 5.11 -4.62
CA ASP A 111 14.19 5.79 -5.12
C ASP A 111 14.09 7.23 -4.61
N TRP A 112 14.42 7.48 -3.34
CA TRP A 112 14.44 8.84 -2.79
C TRP A 112 15.58 9.72 -3.34
N GLU A 113 16.73 9.15 -3.71
CA GLU A 113 17.84 9.91 -4.31
C GLU A 113 17.49 10.32 -5.73
N ASP A 114 16.84 9.42 -6.46
CA ASP A 114 16.29 9.63 -7.80
C ASP A 114 15.22 10.73 -7.76
N GLU A 115 14.24 10.62 -6.87
CA GLU A 115 13.17 11.60 -6.68
C GLU A 115 13.68 12.99 -6.32
N ILE A 116 14.67 13.09 -5.43
CA ILE A 116 15.25 14.40 -5.04
C ILE A 116 15.94 15.07 -6.23
N ILE A 117 16.71 14.32 -7.02
CA ILE A 117 17.43 14.86 -8.18
C ILE A 117 16.42 15.34 -9.23
N VAL A 118 15.41 14.54 -9.55
CA VAL A 118 14.36 14.92 -10.52
C VAL A 118 13.60 16.14 -10.04
N LYS A 119 13.19 16.18 -8.77
CA LYS A 119 12.43 17.28 -8.19
C LYS A 119 13.22 18.59 -8.21
N ASP A 120 14.49 18.57 -7.83
CA ASP A 120 15.35 19.76 -7.85
C ASP A 120 15.51 20.34 -9.26
N ILE A 121 15.64 19.48 -10.27
CA ILE A 121 15.73 19.88 -11.68
C ILE A 121 14.42 20.51 -12.18
N LEU A 122 13.28 19.88 -11.88
CA LEU A 122 11.96 20.39 -12.26
C LEU A 122 11.63 21.71 -11.55
N GLU A 123 11.95 21.84 -10.26
CA GLU A 123 11.72 23.07 -9.48
C GLU A 123 12.56 24.25 -9.98
N ARG A 124 13.77 23.99 -10.50
CA ARG A 124 14.63 25.02 -11.10
C ARG A 124 14.26 25.35 -12.54
N GLY A 125 13.39 24.58 -13.18
CA GLY A 125 13.06 24.73 -14.59
C GLY A 125 14.26 24.50 -15.53
N ALA A 126 15.24 23.71 -15.10
CA ALA A 126 16.49 23.48 -15.84
C ALA A 126 16.31 22.45 -16.97
N ILE A 127 15.43 22.76 -17.93
CA ILE A 127 15.14 21.92 -19.10
C ILE A 127 15.61 22.68 -20.36
N PRO A 128 16.43 22.07 -21.25
CA PRO A 128 16.88 20.68 -21.21
C PRO A 128 17.95 20.43 -20.13
N VAL A 129 17.89 19.25 -19.53
CA VAL A 129 18.71 18.88 -18.37
C VAL A 129 20.19 18.72 -18.72
N SER A 130 21.07 19.34 -17.92
CA SER A 130 22.51 19.21 -18.08
C SER A 130 23.03 17.85 -17.62
N LYS A 131 23.66 17.09 -18.55
CA LYS A 131 24.29 15.80 -18.26
C LYS A 131 25.31 15.85 -17.11
N SER A 132 26.11 16.92 -17.06
CA SER A 132 27.14 17.05 -16.01
C SER A 132 26.53 17.23 -14.63
N GLU A 133 25.47 18.03 -14.52
CA GLU A 133 24.81 18.34 -13.24
C GLU A 133 24.13 17.11 -12.63
N VAL A 134 23.42 16.33 -13.47
CA VAL A 134 22.77 15.09 -13.03
C VAL A 134 23.80 14.05 -12.60
N VAL A 135 24.86 13.87 -13.39
CA VAL A 135 25.93 12.92 -13.05
C VAL A 135 26.65 13.32 -11.76
N GLU A 136 26.88 14.62 -11.55
CA GLU A 136 27.49 15.12 -10.32
C GLU A 136 26.56 14.92 -9.10
N ALA A 137 25.27 15.23 -9.23
CA ALA A 137 24.29 15.01 -8.18
C ALA A 137 24.16 13.52 -7.81
N ALA A 138 24.10 12.64 -8.80
CA ALA A 138 24.07 11.20 -8.61
C ALA A 138 25.35 10.67 -7.94
N ASN A 139 26.53 11.20 -8.34
CA ASN A 139 27.79 10.82 -7.73
C ASN A 139 27.92 11.32 -6.29
N ARG A 140 27.42 12.51 -5.96
CA ARG A 140 27.36 13.01 -4.58
C ARG A 140 26.49 12.12 -3.69
N ALA A 141 25.29 11.76 -4.16
CA ALA A 141 24.40 10.86 -3.42
C ALA A 141 25.05 9.48 -3.18
N ARG A 142 25.70 8.92 -4.21
CA ARG A 142 26.42 7.65 -4.10
C ARG A 142 27.65 7.72 -3.19
N ALA A 143 28.39 8.81 -3.21
CA ALA A 143 29.54 9.02 -2.33
C ALA A 143 29.15 9.04 -0.85
N LEU A 144 28.00 9.63 -0.50
CA LEU A 144 27.46 9.61 0.87
C LEU A 144 27.17 8.18 1.38
N ARG A 145 26.97 7.22 0.47
CA ARG A 145 26.78 5.79 0.78
C ARG A 145 28.05 4.95 0.59
N GLY A 146 29.21 5.57 0.38
CA GLY A 146 30.48 4.88 0.09
C GLY A 146 30.46 4.10 -1.23
N GLN A 147 29.59 4.47 -2.18
CA GLN A 147 29.45 3.80 -3.47
C GLN A 147 30.30 4.48 -4.55
N SER A 148 30.77 3.69 -5.53
CA SER A 148 31.56 4.19 -6.67
C SER A 148 30.73 5.07 -7.62
N ALA A 149 31.40 5.96 -8.36
CA ALA A 149 30.75 6.86 -9.31
C ALA A 149 29.97 6.10 -10.41
N VAL A 150 28.95 6.74 -10.96
CA VAL A 150 28.16 6.23 -12.08
C VAL A 150 29.01 6.14 -13.35
N GLY A 151 28.76 5.11 -14.16
CA GLY A 151 29.51 4.88 -15.42
C GLY A 151 29.07 5.79 -16.58
N LYS A 152 29.89 5.88 -17.63
CA LYS A 152 29.72 6.75 -18.81
C LYS A 152 28.32 6.76 -19.45
N HIS A 153 27.67 5.60 -19.49
CA HIS A 153 26.35 5.40 -20.12
C HIS A 153 25.17 5.44 -19.14
N TRP A 154 25.42 5.79 -17.88
CA TRP A 154 24.36 5.83 -16.87
C TRP A 154 23.34 6.93 -17.16
N PHE A 155 23.80 8.12 -17.55
CA PHE A 155 22.92 9.26 -17.84
C PHE A 155 21.91 8.96 -18.95
N GLU A 156 22.35 8.36 -20.07
CA GLU A 156 21.44 8.00 -21.17
C GLU A 156 20.33 7.04 -20.72
N ARG A 157 20.67 6.06 -19.85
CA ARG A 157 19.69 5.12 -19.29
C ARG A 157 18.78 5.76 -18.25
N TRP A 158 19.31 6.71 -17.48
CA TRP A 158 18.56 7.46 -16.49
C TRP A 158 17.55 8.41 -17.17
N MET A 159 17.97 9.14 -18.21
CA MET A 159 17.05 9.95 -19.02
C MET A 159 15.94 9.11 -19.68
N ALA A 160 16.22 7.88 -20.09
CA ALA A 160 15.21 6.99 -20.68
C ALA A 160 14.07 6.59 -19.71
N ILE A 161 14.27 6.75 -18.39
CA ILE A 161 13.24 6.50 -17.37
C ILE A 161 12.65 7.81 -16.80
N HIS A 162 13.15 8.98 -17.23
CA HIS A 162 12.65 10.31 -16.87
C HIS A 162 12.32 11.13 -18.14
N PRO A 163 11.36 10.69 -18.97
CA PRO A 163 10.98 11.41 -20.18
C PRO A 163 10.44 12.82 -19.89
N GLU A 164 9.92 13.08 -18.69
CA GLU A 164 9.46 14.40 -18.23
C GLU A 164 10.58 15.46 -18.20
N LEU A 165 11.83 15.04 -18.27
CA LEU A 165 13.02 15.90 -18.29
C LEU A 165 13.52 16.20 -19.72
N ASN A 166 12.86 15.67 -20.74
CA ASN A 166 13.18 15.90 -22.15
C ASN A 166 12.04 16.67 -22.84
N PRO A 167 12.27 17.88 -23.38
CA PRO A 167 11.26 18.55 -24.18
C PRO A 167 11.19 17.89 -25.56
N GLU A 168 10.18 17.08 -25.83
CA GLU A 168 9.83 16.76 -27.23
C GLU A 168 9.32 18.06 -27.90
N PRO A 169 9.69 18.35 -29.17
CA PRO A 169 9.18 19.51 -29.87
C PRO A 169 7.67 19.35 -30.12
N ASP A 170 6.88 20.30 -29.62
CA ASP A 170 5.43 20.34 -29.79
C ASP A 170 5.04 20.19 -31.27
N THR A 171 4.10 19.29 -31.53
CA THR A 171 3.45 19.12 -32.83
C THR A 171 2.54 20.33 -33.04
N GLU A 172 2.86 21.17 -34.03
CA GLU A 172 2.07 22.35 -34.40
C GLU A 172 0.59 21.98 -34.64
N LEU A 173 -0.29 22.52 -33.79
CA LEU A 173 -1.72 22.60 -34.04
C LEU A 173 -2.01 23.94 -34.73
N ASP A 174 -2.44 23.79 -35.98
CA ASP A 174 -3.04 24.75 -36.90
C ASP A 174 -3.80 25.90 -36.19
N THR A 175 -3.29 27.12 -36.35
CA THR A 175 -4.13 28.33 -36.27
C THR A 175 -3.76 29.27 -37.40
N THR A 176 -4.57 29.18 -38.44
CA THR A 176 -4.67 30.14 -39.53
C THR A 176 -5.13 31.51 -39.04
N GLN A 177 -4.60 32.54 -39.71
CA GLN A 177 -5.09 33.93 -39.83
C GLN A 177 -4.97 34.86 -38.61
N THR A 178 -3.98 35.76 -38.64
CA THR A 178 -4.16 37.11 -39.20
C THR A 178 -2.81 37.84 -39.27
N ALA A 179 -2.53 38.42 -40.44
CA ALA A 179 -1.29 39.10 -40.77
C ALA A 179 -1.46 40.62 -40.64
N VAL A 180 -0.51 41.28 -39.97
CA VAL A 180 0.07 42.62 -40.24
C VAL A 180 1.33 42.65 -39.35
N GLY A 181 2.57 42.98 -39.72
CA GLY A 181 3.19 43.61 -40.87
C GLY A 181 4.45 44.33 -40.34
N SER A 182 5.54 44.25 -41.10
CA SER A 182 6.68 45.18 -41.11
C SER A 182 7.99 44.84 -40.36
N THR A 183 8.95 44.39 -41.19
CA THR A 183 10.33 44.90 -41.37
C THR A 183 11.45 44.57 -40.38
N ALA A 184 12.33 43.66 -40.85
CA ALA A 184 13.78 43.57 -40.63
C ALA A 184 14.54 44.75 -41.34
N PRO A 185 15.89 44.86 -41.49
CA PRO A 185 16.92 43.81 -41.41
C PRO A 185 18.35 44.21 -40.95
N GLY A 186 19.28 43.23 -40.95
CA GLY A 186 20.75 43.41 -41.01
C GLY A 186 21.48 42.20 -40.43
N VAL A 187 21.80 41.11 -41.16
CA VAL A 187 22.91 40.91 -42.14
C VAL A 187 24.28 41.16 -41.48
N SER A 188 25.32 40.33 -41.47
CA SER A 188 25.66 38.95 -41.85
C SER A 188 27.12 38.70 -41.34
N PRO A 189 27.66 37.45 -41.36
CA PRO A 189 28.90 37.01 -40.67
C PRO A 189 30.11 37.04 -41.67
N PRO A 190 31.20 36.24 -41.60
CA PRO A 190 31.72 35.25 -40.62
C PRO A 190 33.26 35.37 -40.36
N VAL A 191 33.89 34.40 -39.67
CA VAL A 191 35.04 33.58 -40.16
C VAL A 191 35.62 32.67 -39.04
N SER A 192 35.89 31.44 -39.47
CA SER A 192 36.48 30.28 -38.79
C SER A 192 38.00 30.36 -38.60
N VAL A 193 38.56 29.87 -37.48
CA VAL A 193 39.82 29.07 -37.46
C VAL A 193 39.87 28.16 -36.20
N SER A 194 40.23 26.88 -36.39
CA SER A 194 40.67 25.90 -35.36
C SER A 194 42.18 25.62 -35.54
N PRO A 195 42.83 24.71 -34.79
CA PRO A 195 43.01 24.58 -33.34
C PRO A 195 44.52 24.45 -32.98
N GLN A 196 44.97 24.77 -31.76
CA GLN A 196 46.25 24.24 -31.26
C GLN A 196 46.27 23.94 -29.76
N ARG A 197 47.08 22.93 -29.44
CA ARG A 197 47.16 22.10 -28.25
C ARG A 197 48.42 22.47 -27.48
N LEU A 198 48.40 22.58 -26.14
CA LEU A 198 49.57 22.28 -25.30
C LEU A 198 49.20 22.11 -23.82
N ARG A 199 50.10 21.43 -23.11
CA ARG A 199 49.92 20.61 -21.92
C ARG A 199 50.71 21.20 -20.74
N ILE A 200 50.20 20.92 -19.53
CA ILE A 200 50.89 20.73 -18.23
C ILE A 200 51.40 21.96 -17.46
N GLY A 201 50.94 22.05 -16.21
CA GLY A 201 51.58 22.76 -15.10
C GLY A 201 50.68 22.72 -13.87
N GLY A 202 51.04 21.93 -12.85
CA GLY A 202 50.25 21.79 -11.62
C GLY A 202 50.59 22.83 -10.55
N THR A 203 49.71 22.98 -9.56
CA THR A 203 50.03 23.13 -8.13
C THR A 203 48.75 23.01 -7.29
N SER A 204 48.91 22.40 -6.12
CA SER A 204 47.89 22.20 -5.09
C SER A 204 47.73 23.48 -4.27
N THR A 205 46.50 23.93 -4.04
CA THR A 205 46.18 24.95 -3.02
C THR A 205 44.86 24.62 -2.34
N ALA A 206 44.93 24.54 -1.01
CA ALA A 206 43.82 24.25 -0.11
C ALA A 206 42.72 25.31 -0.20
N LEU A 207 41.46 24.87 -0.19
CA LEU A 207 40.27 25.74 -0.19
C LEU A 207 39.60 25.75 1.18
N THR A 208 39.60 26.93 1.76
CA THR A 208 38.90 27.38 2.96
C THR A 208 37.39 27.34 2.75
N GLN A 209 36.62 26.85 3.74
CA GLN A 209 35.14 26.91 3.71
C GLN A 209 34.62 28.34 3.98
N PRO A 210 33.52 28.78 3.34
CA PRO A 210 32.84 30.02 3.69
C PRO A 210 31.74 29.80 4.77
N PRO A 211 31.37 30.84 5.53
CA PRO A 211 30.53 30.73 6.72
C PRO A 211 29.02 30.70 6.42
N ILE A 212 28.28 30.02 7.31
CA ILE A 212 26.82 29.88 7.28
C ILE A 212 26.17 31.11 7.95
N LEU A 213 25.19 31.74 7.28
CA LEU A 213 24.35 32.79 7.88
C LEU A 213 23.05 32.19 8.50
N PRO A 214 22.50 32.81 9.57
CA PRO A 214 21.43 32.23 10.39
C PRO A 214 20.02 32.33 9.77
N ILE A 215 19.20 31.33 10.13
CA ILE A 215 17.85 31.02 9.63
C ILE A 215 16.80 31.96 10.24
N SER A 216 16.84 33.27 9.92
CA SER A 216 15.78 34.20 10.34
C SER A 216 15.18 35.04 9.22
N GLN A 217 15.59 34.84 7.96
CA GLN A 217 15.13 35.69 6.84
C GLN A 217 14.39 34.98 5.70
N TYR A 218 14.13 33.67 5.78
CA TYR A 218 13.32 32.99 4.76
C TYR A 218 11.82 33.12 5.04
N ARG A 219 11.20 34.17 4.48
CA ARG A 219 9.75 34.28 4.33
C ARG A 219 9.30 33.30 3.25
N ARG A 220 8.56 32.24 3.61
CA ARG A 220 8.03 31.25 2.64
C ARG A 220 7.15 31.92 1.58
N PRO A 221 7.39 31.71 0.28
CA PRO A 221 6.37 31.89 -0.74
C PRO A 221 5.33 30.76 -0.59
N GLN A 222 4.04 31.11 -0.65
CA GLN A 222 2.96 30.13 -0.70
C GLN A 222 3.06 29.34 -2.02
N GLN A 223 3.38 28.05 -1.95
CA GLN A 223 3.35 27.14 -3.09
C GLN A 223 1.91 26.79 -3.45
N ALA A 224 1.59 26.87 -4.74
CA ALA A 224 0.34 26.34 -5.30
C ALA A 224 0.31 24.81 -5.20
N ALA A 225 -0.84 24.27 -4.80
CA ALA A 225 -1.05 22.85 -4.52
C ALA A 225 -0.92 21.94 -5.77
N PRO A 226 -0.47 20.69 -5.63
CA PRO A 226 -0.41 19.72 -6.72
C PRO A 226 -1.81 19.35 -7.22
N ARG A 227 -1.94 19.09 -8.54
CA ARG A 227 -3.21 18.70 -9.17
C ARG A 227 -3.74 17.41 -8.54
N HIS A 228 -4.85 17.54 -7.81
CA HIS A 228 -5.59 16.45 -7.18
C HIS A 228 -5.96 15.37 -8.21
N ARG A 229 -5.63 14.10 -7.92
CA ARG A 229 -6.46 12.97 -8.38
C ARG A 229 -7.89 13.31 -7.98
N GLU A 230 -8.86 13.23 -8.90
CA GLU A 230 -10.28 13.43 -8.58
C GLU A 230 -10.74 12.40 -7.53
N LYS A 231 -10.54 12.76 -6.27
CA LYS A 231 -11.20 12.11 -5.13
C LYS A 231 -12.64 12.58 -5.21
N MET A 232 -13.60 11.66 -5.33
CA MET A 232 -15.01 12.04 -5.20
C MET A 232 -15.19 12.85 -3.91
N ALA A 233 -15.96 13.93 -3.99
CA ALA A 233 -16.23 14.75 -2.81
C ALA A 233 -16.81 13.87 -1.69
N PRO A 234 -16.33 14.00 -0.45
CA PRO A 234 -16.81 13.17 0.65
C PRO A 234 -18.30 13.43 0.88
N LEU A 235 -19.00 12.40 1.32
CA LEU A 235 -20.42 12.51 1.63
C LEU A 235 -20.61 13.39 2.86
N LYS A 236 -21.56 14.31 2.83
CA LYS A 236 -21.83 15.21 3.96
C LYS A 236 -23.02 14.71 4.78
N ILE A 237 -22.87 14.71 6.10
CA ILE A 237 -23.95 14.47 7.06
C ILE A 237 -24.09 15.76 7.88
N THR A 238 -25.25 16.41 7.75
CA THR A 238 -25.57 17.63 8.49
C THR A 238 -26.10 17.29 9.89
N LEU A 239 -25.51 17.90 10.90
CA LEU A 239 -25.91 17.80 12.31
C LEU A 239 -26.69 19.06 12.69
N ASP A 240 -27.98 19.13 12.36
CA ASP A 240 -28.84 20.28 12.64
C ASP A 240 -29.27 20.29 14.12
N GLY A 241 -28.47 20.90 15.00
CA GLY A 241 -28.71 20.93 16.45
C GLY A 241 -28.56 19.57 17.17
N VAL A 242 -28.15 18.53 16.45
CA VAL A 242 -28.00 17.17 16.98
C VAL A 242 -26.72 17.05 17.80
N LYS A 243 -26.84 16.70 19.08
CA LYS A 243 -25.71 16.41 19.97
C LYS A 243 -25.71 14.94 20.35
N ILE A 244 -24.71 14.22 19.87
CA ILE A 244 -24.45 12.82 20.24
C ILE A 244 -23.25 12.81 21.16
N ALA A 245 -23.40 12.25 22.37
CA ALA A 245 -22.31 12.06 23.32
C ALA A 245 -22.14 10.56 23.60
N VAL A 246 -20.94 10.05 23.40
CA VAL A 246 -20.59 8.63 23.62
C VAL A 246 -19.44 8.55 24.61
N THR A 247 -19.63 7.88 25.73
CA THR A 247 -18.54 7.60 26.67
C THR A 247 -17.69 6.45 26.13
N ALA A 248 -16.38 6.68 25.99
CA ALA A 248 -15.44 5.66 25.55
C ALA A 248 -15.23 4.60 26.64
N GLN A 249 -15.22 3.33 26.23
CA GLN A 249 -15.02 2.18 27.10
C GLN A 249 -13.61 1.60 26.92
N SER A 250 -13.11 0.75 27.82
CA SER A 250 -11.88 0.01 27.53
C SER A 250 -12.07 -0.94 26.34
N LEU A 251 -11.07 -1.04 25.46
CA LEU A 251 -11.15 -1.94 24.30
C LEU A 251 -11.06 -3.40 24.74
N HIS A 252 -12.09 -4.19 24.40
CA HIS A 252 -12.13 -5.64 24.58
C HIS A 252 -12.64 -6.34 23.31
N GLY A 253 -12.15 -7.55 23.06
CA GLY A 253 -12.48 -8.29 21.84
C GLY A 253 -13.96 -8.64 21.69
N ASP A 254 -14.64 -8.93 22.79
CA ASP A 254 -16.08 -9.25 22.83
C ASP A 254 -16.97 -8.06 22.47
N THR A 255 -16.66 -6.88 23.01
CA THR A 255 -17.40 -5.63 22.75
C THR A 255 -17.08 -5.04 21.38
N PHE A 256 -15.90 -5.36 20.81
CA PHE A 256 -15.49 -4.92 19.47
C PHE A 256 -15.86 -5.89 18.34
N ALA A 257 -16.19 -7.15 18.66
CA ALA A 257 -16.47 -8.21 17.68
C ALA A 257 -17.45 -7.86 16.54
N PRO A 258 -18.51 -7.04 16.76
CA PRO A 258 -19.40 -6.64 15.66
C PRO A 258 -18.73 -5.78 14.57
N PHE A 259 -17.61 -5.13 14.90
CA PHE A 259 -16.94 -4.16 14.04
C PHE A 259 -15.63 -4.71 13.45
N GLY A 260 -15.03 -5.70 14.11
CA GLY A 260 -13.71 -6.20 13.79
C GLY A 260 -13.13 -7.12 14.87
N GLU A 261 -11.81 -7.22 14.90
CA GLU A 261 -11.06 -8.07 15.83
C GLU A 261 -10.00 -7.25 16.59
N VAL A 262 -9.81 -7.57 17.87
CA VAL A 262 -8.73 -7.00 18.70
C VAL A 262 -7.59 -8.01 18.76
N ILE A 263 -6.38 -7.56 18.41
CA ILE A 263 -5.17 -8.37 18.43
C ILE A 263 -4.36 -7.98 19.66
N GLN A 264 -4.13 -8.92 20.55
CA GLN A 264 -3.28 -8.77 21.74
C GLN A 264 -2.79 -10.15 22.18
N ASN A 265 -1.82 -10.21 23.10
CA ASN A 265 -1.51 -11.48 23.76
C ASN A 265 -2.72 -11.92 24.60
N PRO A 266 -3.36 -13.07 24.30
CA PRO A 266 -4.55 -13.51 25.02
C PRO A 266 -4.24 -14.13 26.38
N ARG A 267 -2.98 -14.51 26.65
CA ARG A 267 -2.51 -15.05 27.93
C ARG A 267 -1.17 -14.42 28.31
N PRO A 268 -1.16 -13.12 28.66
CA PRO A 268 0.06 -12.41 29.08
C PRO A 268 0.64 -12.95 30.40
N ASP A 269 -0.15 -13.72 31.15
CA ASP A 269 0.22 -14.40 32.38
C ASP A 269 1.01 -15.69 32.17
N VAL A 270 0.99 -16.26 30.95
CA VAL A 270 1.65 -17.55 30.67
C VAL A 270 3.02 -17.32 30.06
N HIS A 271 4.06 -17.71 30.79
CA HIS A 271 5.41 -17.77 30.23
C HIS A 271 5.54 -18.96 29.26
N PRO A 272 6.27 -18.86 28.13
CA PRO A 272 6.42 -19.97 27.18
C PRO A 272 6.89 -21.30 27.79
N SER A 273 7.74 -21.25 28.80
CA SER A 273 8.21 -22.45 29.52
C SER A 273 7.12 -23.17 30.33
N GLN A 274 5.95 -22.57 30.51
CA GLN A 274 4.81 -23.11 31.25
C GLN A 274 3.67 -23.54 30.31
N PHE A 275 3.92 -23.63 28.99
CA PHE A 275 2.89 -23.95 28.01
C PHE A 275 2.12 -25.23 28.34
N ASP A 276 2.84 -26.30 28.71
CA ASP A 276 2.22 -27.60 29.02
C ASP A 276 1.39 -27.58 30.31
N ASP A 277 1.78 -26.74 31.28
CA ASP A 277 1.10 -26.60 32.57
C ASP A 277 -0.06 -25.59 32.54
N ALA A 278 -0.12 -24.73 31.51
CA ALA A 278 -1.08 -23.64 31.42
C ALA A 278 -2.52 -24.06 31.06
N GLY A 279 -2.73 -25.35 30.76
CA GLY A 279 -3.99 -25.90 30.27
C GLY A 279 -4.34 -25.43 28.85
N PRO A 280 -5.60 -25.61 28.41
CA PRO A 280 -6.02 -25.22 27.06
C PRO A 280 -5.84 -23.71 26.82
N LEU A 281 -5.04 -23.37 25.81
CA LEU A 281 -4.83 -21.99 25.37
C LEU A 281 -5.72 -21.65 24.17
N PRO A 282 -6.16 -20.38 24.04
CA PRO A 282 -7.03 -19.95 22.95
C PRO A 282 -6.30 -19.91 21.60
N LEU A 283 -7.05 -19.70 20.51
CA LEU A 283 -6.50 -19.47 19.16
C LEU A 283 -5.55 -20.58 18.67
N HIS A 284 -5.86 -21.83 19.03
CA HIS A 284 -5.07 -23.02 18.67
C HIS A 284 -3.57 -22.81 18.92
N ALA A 285 -3.23 -22.24 20.09
CA ALA A 285 -1.85 -21.92 20.42
C ALA A 285 -0.98 -23.17 20.36
N VAL A 286 0.23 -23.02 19.82
CA VAL A 286 1.23 -24.09 19.77
C VAL A 286 2.55 -23.60 20.38
N PRO A 287 3.32 -24.48 21.02
CA PRO A 287 4.68 -24.14 21.39
C PRO A 287 5.51 -23.98 20.10
N ALA A 288 6.39 -23.00 20.10
CA ALA A 288 7.25 -22.66 18.98
C ALA A 288 8.69 -22.42 19.46
N ASN A 289 9.64 -22.35 18.53
CA ASN A 289 11.06 -22.08 18.82
C ASN A 289 11.61 -22.99 19.93
N GLN A 290 11.42 -24.31 19.78
CA GLN A 290 11.88 -25.31 20.76
C GLN A 290 11.37 -25.05 22.20
N GLY A 291 10.15 -24.54 22.35
CA GLY A 291 9.52 -24.26 23.66
C GLY A 291 9.80 -22.87 24.23
N SER A 292 10.56 -22.03 23.53
CA SER A 292 10.84 -20.65 23.97
C SER A 292 9.80 -19.61 23.53
N ALA A 293 8.81 -20.00 22.72
CA ALA A 293 7.75 -19.11 22.26
C ALA A 293 6.39 -19.80 22.26
N ILE A 294 5.33 -19.01 22.40
CA ILE A 294 3.94 -19.43 22.17
C ILE A 294 3.47 -18.76 20.89
N LYS A 295 2.99 -19.55 19.93
CA LYS A 295 2.39 -19.05 18.69
C LYS A 295 0.87 -19.17 18.77
N PHE A 296 0.20 -18.05 19.03
CA PHE A 296 -1.26 -17.93 18.86
C PHE A 296 -1.57 -17.80 17.37
N GLN A 297 -2.44 -18.65 16.85
CA GLN A 297 -2.69 -18.76 15.41
C GLN A 297 -3.87 -17.88 15.00
N HIS A 298 -3.79 -17.32 13.79
CA HIS A 298 -4.90 -16.60 13.15
C HIS A 298 -5.54 -15.53 14.06
N VAL A 299 -4.71 -14.69 14.67
CA VAL A 299 -5.14 -13.63 15.61
C VAL A 299 -6.07 -12.58 14.98
N THR A 300 -6.17 -12.55 13.66
CA THR A 300 -7.11 -11.72 12.90
C THR A 300 -7.36 -12.30 11.50
N LYS A 301 -8.45 -11.89 10.86
CA LYS A 301 -8.81 -12.21 9.47
C LYS A 301 -8.49 -11.07 8.53
N MET A 302 -7.56 -11.32 7.62
CA MET A 302 -7.25 -10.41 6.51
C MET A 302 -8.22 -10.66 5.34
N VAL A 303 -9.10 -9.70 5.06
CA VAL A 303 -10.16 -9.81 4.06
C VAL A 303 -9.80 -9.01 2.81
N ASN A 304 -9.83 -9.65 1.64
CA ASN A 304 -9.69 -9.02 0.33
C ASN A 304 -10.94 -9.34 -0.51
N ARG A 305 -11.74 -8.33 -0.83
CA ARG A 305 -12.97 -8.42 -1.62
C ARG A 305 -12.92 -7.54 -2.87
N TYR A 306 -11.75 -7.07 -3.30
CA TYR A 306 -11.65 -6.21 -4.47
C TYR A 306 -12.08 -6.88 -5.78
N GLY A 307 -12.14 -8.22 -5.83
CA GLY A 307 -12.81 -8.93 -6.93
C GLY A 307 -14.32 -8.64 -7.05
N GLN A 308 -14.93 -8.02 -6.03
CA GLN A 308 -16.32 -7.55 -6.02
C GLN A 308 -16.43 -6.04 -6.32
N ALA A 309 -15.30 -5.34 -6.47
CA ALA A 309 -15.28 -3.90 -6.70
C ALA A 309 -15.69 -3.57 -8.16
N PRO A 310 -16.42 -2.46 -8.40
CA PRO A 310 -16.89 -2.06 -9.73
C PRO A 310 -15.79 -1.96 -10.79
N SER A 311 -14.58 -1.54 -10.42
CA SER A 311 -13.46 -1.41 -11.34
C SER A 311 -12.93 -2.74 -11.88
N GLY A 312 -13.27 -3.86 -11.23
CA GLY A 312 -12.69 -5.18 -11.50
C GLY A 312 -11.19 -5.28 -11.21
N LYS A 313 -10.56 -4.25 -10.62
CA LYS A 313 -9.14 -4.28 -10.30
C LYS A 313 -8.87 -5.13 -9.05
N PRO A 314 -7.93 -6.07 -9.09
CA PRO A 314 -7.59 -6.89 -7.94
C PRO A 314 -6.92 -6.07 -6.85
N GLY A 315 -7.22 -6.40 -5.59
CA GLY A 315 -6.57 -5.81 -4.43
C GLY A 315 -5.24 -6.49 -4.14
N SER A 316 -4.20 -5.69 -3.88
CA SER A 316 -2.88 -6.14 -3.44
C SER A 316 -2.70 -5.86 -1.96
N ALA A 317 -2.06 -6.77 -1.22
CA ALA A 317 -1.70 -6.52 0.17
C ALA A 317 -0.66 -5.40 0.24
N VAL A 318 -0.88 -4.44 1.13
CA VAL A 318 0.04 -3.33 1.39
C VAL A 318 0.25 -3.16 2.89
N MET A 319 1.42 -2.64 3.22
CA MET A 319 1.81 -2.30 4.58
C MET A 319 2.35 -0.87 4.59
N ASN A 320 1.75 -0.01 5.41
CA ASN A 320 2.08 1.41 5.49
C ASN A 320 2.43 1.78 6.93
N MET A 321 3.19 2.86 7.10
CA MET A 321 3.48 3.43 8.42
C MET A 321 2.66 4.71 8.62
N PHE A 322 1.95 4.80 9.74
CA PHE A 322 1.23 6.00 10.15
C PHE A 322 1.85 6.53 11.44
N VAL A 323 2.45 7.72 11.39
CA VAL A 323 2.96 8.41 12.58
C VAL A 323 1.92 9.44 13.01
N CYS A 324 1.15 9.11 14.05
CA CYS A 324 -0.01 9.90 14.46
C CYS A 324 0.34 10.77 15.67
N ALA A 325 0.19 12.09 15.54
CA ALA A 325 0.33 13.01 16.67
C ALA A 325 -0.84 12.85 17.66
N ALA A 326 -0.55 12.95 18.95
CA ALA A 326 -1.57 12.95 19.99
C ALA A 326 -2.60 14.06 19.74
N ARG A 327 -3.87 13.69 19.77
CA ARG A 327 -4.97 14.60 19.45
C ARG A 327 -5.30 15.44 20.69
N ARG A 328 -5.44 16.74 20.49
CA ARG A 328 -5.86 17.67 21.55
C ARG A 328 -7.28 17.34 21.99
N LEU A 329 -7.45 17.06 23.28
CA LEU A 329 -8.76 16.82 23.90
C LEU A 329 -9.27 18.12 24.53
N GLN A 330 -10.56 18.39 24.38
CA GLN A 330 -11.23 19.47 25.09
C GLN A 330 -11.52 19.02 26.52
N THR A 331 -11.68 19.98 27.43
CA THR A 331 -12.18 19.70 28.79
C THR A 331 -13.58 20.26 28.92
N GLN A 332 -14.53 19.42 29.34
CA GLN A 332 -15.90 19.84 29.63
C GLN A 332 -16.23 19.59 31.10
N PRO A 333 -16.90 20.53 31.78
CA PRO A 333 -17.38 20.31 33.14
C PRO A 333 -18.50 19.26 33.13
N SER A 334 -18.28 18.16 33.83
CA SER A 334 -19.26 17.10 34.09
C SER A 334 -19.77 17.24 35.53
N ARG A 335 -21.09 17.44 35.66
CA ARG A 335 -21.78 17.45 36.97
C ARG A 335 -22.34 16.07 37.23
N SER A 336 -21.62 15.25 38.00
CA SER A 336 -22.12 13.99 38.54
C SER A 336 -22.12 14.06 40.07
N HIS A 337 -23.27 13.76 40.69
CA HIS A 337 -23.47 13.68 42.15
C HIS A 337 -22.84 14.81 42.99
N GLY A 338 -23.09 16.08 42.63
CA GLY A 338 -22.66 17.23 43.45
C GLY A 338 -21.15 17.54 43.43
N THR A 339 -20.34 16.71 42.76
CA THR A 339 -18.92 16.99 42.50
C THR A 339 -18.72 17.50 41.08
N VAL A 340 -18.03 18.63 40.92
CA VAL A 340 -17.61 19.13 39.60
C VAL A 340 -16.38 18.34 39.17
N SER A 341 -16.55 17.45 38.19
CA SER A 341 -15.45 16.77 37.52
C SER A 341 -15.23 17.37 36.14
N SER A 342 -14.03 17.24 35.58
CA SER A 342 -13.76 17.59 34.19
C SER A 342 -13.58 16.31 33.38
N SER A 343 -14.37 16.15 32.32
CA SER A 343 -14.20 15.07 31.34
C SER A 343 -13.34 15.56 30.18
N ARG A 344 -12.48 14.68 29.67
CA ARG A 344 -11.76 14.94 28.41
C ARG A 344 -12.67 14.54 27.25
N VAL A 345 -12.77 15.38 26.24
CA VAL A 345 -13.71 15.20 25.12
C VAL A 345 -12.97 15.30 23.80
N PHE A 346 -13.24 14.35 22.90
CA PHE A 346 -12.80 14.38 21.50
C PHE A 346 -14.02 14.56 20.59
N GLU A 347 -13.96 15.51 19.66
CA GLU A 347 -15.04 15.72 18.69
C GLU A 347 -14.76 14.97 17.38
N VAL A 348 -15.70 14.15 16.96
CA VAL A 348 -15.63 13.41 15.69
C VAL A 348 -16.15 14.30 14.57
N LYS A 349 -15.34 14.46 13.52
CA LYS A 349 -15.69 15.23 12.32
C LYS A 349 -15.75 14.40 11.05
N ILE A 350 -15.10 13.25 11.04
CA ILE A 350 -14.97 12.38 9.86
C ILE A 350 -15.11 10.94 10.32
N LEU A 351 -15.85 10.15 9.54
CA LEU A 351 -15.78 8.70 9.55
C LEU A 351 -15.40 8.23 8.14
N GLU A 352 -14.64 7.16 8.07
CA GLU A 352 -14.22 6.52 6.84
C GLU A 352 -14.51 5.02 6.88
N ARG A 353 -14.53 4.39 5.71
CA ARG A 353 -14.59 2.93 5.60
C ARG A 353 -13.82 2.45 4.38
N HIS A 354 -13.42 1.18 4.45
CA HIS A 354 -12.77 0.45 3.37
C HIS A 354 -13.69 -0.69 2.89
N PRO A 355 -14.55 -0.48 1.88
CA PRO A 355 -15.65 -1.39 1.55
C PRO A 355 -15.20 -2.83 1.23
N TYR A 356 -14.03 -2.98 0.61
CA TYR A 356 -13.55 -4.24 0.06
C TYR A 356 -12.38 -4.86 0.83
N THR A 357 -11.95 -4.29 1.95
CA THR A 357 -10.81 -4.82 2.70
C THR A 357 -10.98 -4.65 4.21
N SER A 358 -10.43 -5.59 4.97
CA SER A 358 -10.08 -5.30 6.36
C SER A 358 -8.90 -4.32 6.43
N GLN A 359 -8.79 -3.57 7.51
CA GLN A 359 -7.65 -2.70 7.76
C GLN A 359 -7.20 -2.88 9.21
N THR A 360 -5.92 -3.19 9.40
CA THR A 360 -5.34 -3.44 10.71
C THR A 360 -4.37 -2.34 11.08
N PHE A 361 -4.55 -1.73 12.25
CA PHE A 361 -3.59 -0.80 12.86
C PHE A 361 -2.89 -1.48 14.03
N SER A 362 -1.58 -1.64 13.90
CA SER A 362 -0.72 -2.23 14.93
C SER A 362 0.24 -1.19 15.50
N PRO A 363 0.08 -0.76 16.76
CA PRO A 363 1.02 0.14 17.40
C PRO A 363 2.44 -0.45 17.40
N LEU A 364 3.43 0.38 17.11
CA LEU A 364 4.84 -0.01 17.10
C LEU A 364 5.64 0.71 18.18
N SER A 365 5.44 2.02 18.31
CA SER A 365 6.17 2.84 19.28
C SER A 365 5.42 4.12 19.61
N THR A 366 5.79 4.72 20.75
CA THR A 366 5.31 6.03 21.17
C THR A 366 6.48 6.95 21.47
N THR A 367 6.34 8.24 21.18
CA THR A 367 7.31 9.28 21.58
C THR A 367 6.76 10.13 22.73
N GLY A 368 7.60 10.97 23.34
CA GLY A 368 7.19 11.86 24.43
C GLY A 368 7.21 11.21 25.82
N SER A 369 7.07 12.04 26.86
CA SER A 369 7.05 11.59 28.25
C SER A 369 5.79 10.76 28.51
N ARG A 370 5.92 9.45 28.68
CA ARG A 370 4.79 8.61 29.06
C ARG A 370 4.47 8.82 30.53
N ASP A 371 3.21 9.12 30.82
CA ASP A 371 2.69 8.81 32.14
C ASP A 371 2.69 7.29 32.29
N MET A 372 3.61 6.77 33.11
CA MET A 372 3.74 5.33 33.36
C MET A 372 2.49 4.71 33.97
N ASN A 373 1.60 5.54 34.53
CA ASN A 373 0.32 5.10 35.08
C ASN A 373 -0.82 5.12 34.06
N SER A 374 -0.61 5.71 32.87
CA SER A 374 -1.58 5.72 31.79
C SER A 374 -1.27 4.63 30.78
N LYS A 375 -2.24 3.74 30.57
CA LYS A 375 -2.19 2.72 29.51
C LYS A 375 -2.91 3.17 28.24
N GLU A 376 -3.45 4.39 28.19
CA GLU A 376 -4.16 4.90 27.02
C GLU A 376 -3.18 5.14 25.86
N GLY A 377 -3.40 4.47 24.74
CA GLY A 377 -2.63 4.63 23.51
C GLY A 377 -3.37 5.42 22.45
N TYR A 378 -4.61 5.04 22.16
CA TYR A 378 -5.40 5.65 21.09
C TYR A 378 -6.90 5.37 21.27
N LEU A 379 -7.75 6.16 20.59
CA LEU A 379 -9.19 5.88 20.49
C LEU A 379 -9.51 5.12 19.21
N VAL A 380 -10.43 4.17 19.36
CA VAL A 380 -11.08 3.42 18.31
C VAL A 380 -12.54 3.84 18.31
N ILE A 381 -13.00 4.46 17.23
CA ILE A 381 -14.36 5.00 17.12
C ILE A 381 -14.99 4.34 15.91
N VAL A 382 -16.11 3.64 16.10
CA VAL A 382 -16.75 2.82 15.07
C VAL A 382 -18.25 3.05 15.05
N ALA A 383 -18.85 2.86 13.88
CA ALA A 383 -20.30 2.90 13.71
C ALA A 383 -20.75 1.74 12.81
N PRO A 384 -21.91 1.11 13.09
CA PRO A 384 -22.49 0.17 12.15
C PRO A 384 -23.05 0.91 10.92
N ARG A 385 -23.49 0.15 9.92
CA ARG A 385 -24.21 0.72 8.77
C ARG A 385 -25.62 1.10 9.20
N LEU A 386 -26.12 2.22 8.68
CA LEU A 386 -27.52 2.59 8.81
C LEU A 386 -28.36 1.67 7.91
N GLU A 387 -29.10 0.75 8.52
CA GLU A 387 -30.05 -0.07 7.78
C GLU A 387 -31.17 0.82 7.22
N ARG A 388 -31.43 0.75 5.91
CA ARG A 388 -32.63 1.34 5.33
C ARG A 388 -33.79 0.36 5.51
N PRO A 389 -34.97 0.80 5.99
CA PRO A 389 -36.18 0.00 5.87
C PRO A 389 -36.38 -0.36 4.39
N SER A 390 -36.50 -1.65 4.09
CA SER A 390 -36.77 -2.14 2.74
C SER A 390 -38.11 -1.59 2.26
N LEU A 391 -38.07 -0.61 1.34
CA LEU A 391 -39.26 -0.21 0.61
C LEU A 391 -39.74 -1.41 -0.25
N PRO A 392 -41.04 -1.72 -0.26
CA PRO A 392 -41.57 -2.83 -1.05
C PRO A 392 -41.28 -2.62 -2.53
N SER A 393 -40.60 -3.61 -3.11
CA SER A 393 -40.06 -3.61 -4.46
C SER A 393 -41.18 -3.70 -5.50
N SER A 394 -41.73 -2.58 -5.98
CA SER A 394 -42.71 -2.61 -7.09
C SER A 394 -42.92 -1.28 -7.85
N ILE A 395 -41.85 -0.57 -8.21
CA ILE A 395 -41.95 0.44 -9.29
C ILE A 395 -40.86 0.18 -10.33
N PRO A 396 -41.22 -0.26 -11.56
CA PRO A 396 -40.28 -0.36 -12.66
C PRO A 396 -40.06 1.04 -13.25
N GLY A 397 -39.04 1.73 -12.76
CA GLY A 397 -38.45 2.91 -13.37
C GLY A 397 -36.99 2.64 -13.77
N PRO A 398 -36.39 3.44 -14.67
CA PRO A 398 -35.03 3.22 -15.14
C PRO A 398 -34.08 3.18 -13.94
N SER A 399 -33.40 2.05 -13.79
CA SER A 399 -32.52 1.74 -12.67
C SER A 399 -31.22 2.57 -12.74
N ASN A 400 -31.34 3.87 -12.50
CA ASN A 400 -30.29 4.67 -11.87
C ASN A 400 -30.40 4.52 -10.36
N VAL A 401 -30.52 3.28 -9.89
CA VAL A 401 -30.33 2.95 -8.48
C VAL A 401 -28.82 2.86 -8.29
N GLY A 402 -28.19 4.00 -8.04
CA GLY A 402 -26.82 4.00 -7.55
C GLY A 402 -26.75 3.06 -6.36
N LEU A 403 -25.75 2.17 -6.37
CA LEU A 403 -25.32 1.38 -5.22
C LEU A 403 -25.37 2.30 -3.99
N GLY A 404 -26.43 2.13 -3.19
CA GLY A 404 -26.89 3.18 -2.30
C GLY A 404 -25.89 3.45 -1.20
N GLN A 405 -25.65 4.73 -0.94
CA GLN A 405 -24.74 5.23 0.07
C GLN A 405 -25.15 4.75 1.48
N ASP A 406 -24.62 3.61 1.90
CA ASP A 406 -24.76 3.06 3.25
C ASP A 406 -23.99 3.93 4.25
N LYS A 407 -24.63 4.98 4.75
CA LYS A 407 -24.09 5.92 5.75
C LYS A 407 -23.81 5.22 7.09
N PRO A 408 -22.92 5.76 7.95
CA PRO A 408 -22.79 5.29 9.32
C PRO A 408 -24.05 5.61 10.13
N ASP A 409 -24.49 4.66 10.96
CA ASP A 409 -25.51 4.93 11.99
C ASP A 409 -24.84 5.58 13.21
N LEU A 410 -24.91 6.92 13.26
CA LEU A 410 -24.32 7.70 14.34
C LEU A 410 -25.00 7.46 15.70
N THR A 411 -26.24 6.95 15.72
CA THR A 411 -26.95 6.66 16.97
C THR A 411 -26.41 5.41 17.67
N GLN A 412 -25.75 4.54 16.91
CA GLN A 412 -25.11 3.32 17.40
C GLN A 412 -23.59 3.41 17.44
N LEU A 413 -23.04 4.62 17.37
CA LEU A 413 -21.61 4.86 17.45
C LEU A 413 -21.05 4.33 18.77
N LYS A 414 -19.91 3.65 18.70
CA LYS A 414 -19.14 3.15 19.83
C LYS A 414 -17.75 3.75 19.83
N ALA A 415 -17.20 3.95 21.01
CA ALA A 415 -15.84 4.40 21.19
C ALA A 415 -15.13 3.55 22.25
N PHE A 416 -13.87 3.23 21.97
CA PHE A 416 -13.02 2.41 22.82
C PHE A 416 -11.66 3.09 23.01
N ILE A 417 -11.12 2.99 24.22
CA ILE A 417 -9.76 3.37 24.58
C ILE A 417 -8.91 2.10 24.47
N ALA A 418 -8.01 2.10 23.50
CA ALA A 418 -7.05 1.03 23.27
C ALA A 418 -5.71 1.36 23.94
N THR A 419 -5.01 0.33 24.41
CA THR A 419 -3.60 0.46 24.82
C THR A 419 -2.67 0.27 23.62
N THR A 420 -1.37 0.53 23.78
CA THR A 420 -0.39 0.23 22.71
C THR A 420 -0.01 -1.24 22.61
N ASP A 421 -0.52 -2.09 23.51
CA ASP A 421 -0.34 -3.54 23.45
C ASP A 421 -1.49 -4.22 22.69
N GLN A 422 -2.46 -3.42 22.25
CA GLN A 422 -3.61 -3.84 21.47
C GLN A 422 -3.47 -3.27 20.06
N ALA A 423 -3.65 -4.13 19.07
CA ALA A 423 -3.87 -3.74 17.69
C ALA A 423 -5.35 -3.99 17.34
N VAL A 424 -5.86 -3.29 16.33
CA VAL A 424 -7.26 -3.47 15.88
C VAL A 424 -7.31 -3.76 14.40
N THR A 425 -8.13 -4.73 14.02
CA THR A 425 -8.52 -4.97 12.64
C THR A 425 -9.97 -4.57 12.46
N TYR A 426 -10.23 -3.52 11.69
CA TYR A 426 -11.57 -3.19 11.23
C TYR A 426 -12.02 -4.21 10.17
N GLY A 427 -13.27 -4.67 10.29
CA GLY A 427 -13.92 -5.49 9.27
C GLY A 427 -14.13 -4.72 7.97
N ALA A 428 -14.27 -5.46 6.85
CA ALA A 428 -14.51 -4.87 5.54
C ALA A 428 -15.80 -4.03 5.51
N GLY A 429 -15.64 -2.76 5.18
CA GLY A 429 -16.69 -1.75 5.12
C GLY A 429 -17.26 -1.32 6.46
N THR A 430 -16.57 -1.59 7.58
CA THR A 430 -16.88 -1.00 8.89
C THR A 430 -16.56 0.49 8.88
N TRP A 431 -17.51 1.33 9.29
CA TRP A 431 -17.26 2.76 9.48
C TRP A 431 -16.43 2.98 10.76
N HIS A 432 -15.37 3.76 10.64
CA HIS A 432 -14.50 4.10 11.74
C HIS A 432 -13.91 5.50 11.58
N ALA A 433 -13.47 6.13 12.66
CA ALA A 433 -12.76 7.41 12.56
C ALA A 433 -11.29 7.19 12.16
N PRO A 434 -10.67 8.16 11.47
CA PRO A 434 -9.21 8.21 11.34
C PRO A 434 -8.51 8.13 12.70
N MET A 435 -7.29 7.62 12.75
CA MET A 435 -6.57 7.37 14.01
C MET A 435 -6.52 8.57 14.95
N VAL A 436 -6.95 8.34 16.19
CA VAL A 436 -6.92 9.31 17.28
C VAL A 436 -5.90 8.85 18.31
N ALA A 437 -4.63 9.19 18.08
CA ALA A 437 -3.58 8.94 19.06
C ALA A 437 -3.84 9.72 20.36
N LEU A 438 -3.60 9.08 21.49
CA LEU A 438 -3.68 9.66 22.83
C LEU A 438 -2.29 9.78 23.44
N GLY A 439 -2.10 10.80 24.26
CA GLY A 439 -0.83 11.08 24.92
C GLY A 439 -0.67 12.56 25.27
N PRO A 440 0.47 12.93 25.88
CA PRO A 440 0.82 14.33 26.08
C PRO A 440 0.86 15.11 24.77
N GLU A 441 0.67 16.42 24.85
CA GLU A 441 0.83 17.28 23.69
C GLU A 441 2.24 17.14 23.08
N GLY A 442 2.32 17.00 21.76
CA GLY A 442 3.56 16.80 21.02
C GLY A 442 4.05 15.34 20.96
N SER A 443 3.41 14.39 21.65
CA SER A 443 3.73 12.97 21.50
C SER A 443 3.16 12.37 20.21
N THR A 444 3.68 11.22 19.82
CA THR A 444 3.17 10.42 18.68
C THR A 444 2.96 8.97 19.05
N VAL A 445 2.05 8.30 18.33
CA VAL A 445 1.94 6.85 18.25
C VAL A 445 2.17 6.44 16.80
N SER A 446 3.13 5.57 16.56
CA SER A 446 3.44 5.00 15.24
C SER A 446 2.70 3.69 15.07
N PHE A 447 2.04 3.50 13.93
CA PHE A 447 1.31 2.28 13.59
C PHE A 447 1.85 1.68 12.30
N ILE A 448 2.06 0.36 12.31
CA ILE A 448 2.09 -0.42 11.08
C ILE A 448 0.65 -0.72 10.69
N VAL A 449 0.28 -0.36 9.47
CA VAL A 449 -1.06 -0.52 8.92
C VAL A 449 -1.02 -1.55 7.82
N THR A 450 -1.84 -2.60 7.93
CA THR A 450 -1.95 -3.63 6.89
C THR A 450 -3.37 -3.68 6.33
N GLN A 451 -3.48 -3.69 5.01
CA GLN A 451 -4.74 -3.76 4.28
C GLN A 451 -4.51 -4.28 2.85
N PHE A 452 -5.58 -4.44 2.09
CA PHE A 452 -5.50 -4.57 0.63
C PHE A 452 -5.88 -3.23 -0.03
N THR A 453 -5.31 -2.93 -1.19
CA THR A 453 -5.67 -1.77 -2.02
C THR A 453 -5.61 -2.13 -3.49
N ASN A 454 -6.48 -1.54 -4.30
CA ASN A 454 -6.43 -1.66 -5.76
C ASN A 454 -6.04 -0.35 -6.46
N GLY A 455 -5.80 0.73 -5.69
CA GLY A 455 -5.39 2.04 -6.16
C GLY A 455 -6.52 2.90 -6.74
N VAL A 456 -7.78 2.49 -6.58
CA VAL A 456 -8.97 3.25 -7.00
C VAL A 456 -9.55 3.96 -5.79
N GLY A 457 -9.51 5.29 -5.79
CA GLY A 457 -9.74 6.11 -4.59
C GLY A 457 -11.01 5.76 -3.79
N ASN A 458 -12.17 5.75 -4.43
CA ASN A 458 -13.46 5.49 -3.76
C ASN A 458 -13.72 4.01 -3.47
N GLU A 459 -12.98 3.08 -4.08
CA GLU A 459 -13.04 1.66 -3.74
C GLU A 459 -12.10 1.32 -2.59
N ASP A 460 -10.96 2.01 -2.53
CA ASP A 460 -10.02 1.92 -1.44
C ASP A 460 -10.59 2.57 -0.18
N CYS A 461 -11.15 3.78 -0.25
CA CYS A 461 -11.65 4.50 0.92
C CYS A 461 -12.86 5.38 0.58
N GLU A 462 -13.91 5.26 1.39
CA GLU A 462 -15.06 6.16 1.38
C GLU A 462 -15.08 6.99 2.66
N GLU A 463 -15.32 8.30 2.54
CA GLU A 463 -15.31 9.24 3.65
C GLU A 463 -16.67 9.93 3.79
N VAL A 464 -17.11 10.11 5.03
CA VAL A 464 -18.19 11.02 5.40
C VAL A 464 -17.69 12.13 6.31
N VAL A 465 -18.08 13.37 6.00
CA VAL A 465 -17.80 14.55 6.82
C VAL A 465 -19.06 14.92 7.60
N LEU A 466 -18.89 15.09 8.91
CA LEU A 466 -19.93 15.55 9.81
C LEU A 466 -19.86 17.09 9.89
N GLU A 467 -20.87 17.75 9.33
CA GLU A 467 -20.93 19.21 9.27
C GLU A 467 -22.03 19.73 10.18
N SER A 468 -21.77 20.87 10.81
CA SER A 468 -22.71 21.59 11.66
C SER A 468 -22.71 23.04 11.19
N PRO A 469 -23.51 23.40 10.17
CA PRO A 469 -23.47 24.72 9.56
C PRO A 469 -23.70 25.86 10.55
N ASN A 470 -24.55 25.63 11.56
CA ASN A 470 -24.87 26.59 12.62
C ASN A 470 -23.96 26.43 13.86
N GLY A 471 -23.06 25.45 13.85
CA GLY A 471 -22.16 25.15 14.98
C GLY A 471 -22.85 24.62 16.23
N ASP A 472 -24.09 24.13 16.12
CA ASP A 472 -24.92 23.66 17.23
C ASP A 472 -25.03 22.13 17.36
N GLY A 473 -24.73 21.40 16.29
CA GLY A 473 -24.60 19.94 16.29
C GLY A 473 -23.16 19.42 16.46
N HIS A 474 -23.01 18.33 17.22
CA HIS A 474 -21.72 17.72 17.57
C HIS A 474 -21.82 16.20 17.78
N VAL A 475 -20.75 15.48 17.45
CA VAL A 475 -20.52 14.10 17.89
C VAL A 475 -19.30 14.09 18.82
N LEU A 476 -19.54 13.85 20.10
CA LEU A 476 -18.55 13.98 21.17
C LEU A 476 -18.25 12.61 21.78
N ILE A 477 -16.97 12.30 21.90
CA ILE A 477 -16.47 11.14 22.62
C ILE A 477 -15.93 11.61 23.96
N GLU A 478 -16.56 11.16 25.04
CA GLU A 478 -16.13 11.45 26.41
C GLU A 478 -15.17 10.36 26.88
N LEU A 479 -13.97 10.75 27.31
CA LEU A 479 -13.00 9.83 27.91
C LEU A 479 -13.12 9.94 29.43
N PRO A 480 -13.45 8.84 30.13
CA PRO A 480 -13.47 8.83 31.59
C PRO A 480 -12.10 9.22 32.17
N GLN A 481 -12.10 9.79 33.37
CA GLN A 481 -10.86 10.03 34.10
C GLN A 481 -10.23 8.68 34.46
N SER A 482 -8.91 8.56 34.32
CA SER A 482 -8.19 7.35 34.72
C SER A 482 -8.45 7.08 36.21
N SER A 483 -8.95 5.88 36.52
CA SER A 483 -9.35 5.47 37.87
C SER A 483 -8.24 5.54 38.92
N ASN A 484 -6.99 5.75 38.49
CA ASN A 484 -5.82 5.88 39.37
C ASN A 484 -5.69 7.24 40.05
N ALA A 485 -6.40 8.30 39.59
CA ALA A 485 -6.34 9.61 40.25
C ALA A 485 -7.08 9.67 41.60
N ARG A 486 -7.94 8.68 41.90
CA ARG A 486 -8.74 8.65 43.15
C ARG A 486 -7.98 8.04 44.33
N ALA A 487 -6.89 7.29 44.09
CA ALA A 487 -6.09 6.66 45.14
C ALA A 487 -5.07 7.59 45.80
N SER A 488 -4.70 8.71 45.15
CA SER A 488 -3.70 9.66 45.68
C SER A 488 -4.29 10.76 46.58
N ARG A 489 -5.59 10.74 46.87
CA ARG A 489 -6.21 11.64 47.88
C ARG A 489 -6.71 10.84 49.07
N ARG A 490 -5.79 10.29 49.87
CA ARG A 490 -6.12 9.83 51.22
C ARG A 490 -5.07 10.36 52.20
N ALA A 491 -5.57 11.21 53.11
CA ALA A 491 -4.98 11.69 54.36
C ALA A 491 -3.66 12.49 54.25
N GLN A 492 -3.75 13.75 53.84
CA GLN A 492 -2.94 14.77 54.49
C GLN A 492 -3.65 15.08 55.82
N VAL A 493 -3.15 14.50 56.90
CA VAL A 493 -3.59 14.83 58.26
C VAL A 493 -3.08 16.25 58.53
N ASP A 494 -4.00 17.19 58.72
CA ASP A 494 -3.70 18.50 59.28
C ASP A 494 -3.23 18.28 60.73
N SER A 495 -1.92 18.26 60.94
CA SER A 495 -1.33 18.43 62.26
C SER A 495 -1.31 19.93 62.58
N ASN A 496 -2.45 20.45 63.02
CA ASN A 496 -2.58 21.63 63.87
C ASN A 496 -4.01 21.70 64.42
N LEU A 497 -4.29 20.86 65.41
CA LEU A 497 -5.06 21.13 66.64
C LEU A 497 -5.15 19.85 67.47
#